data_AF-A0A953RB35-F1
#
_entry.id   AF-A0A953RB35-F1
#
_cell.length_a   1.000
_cell.length_b   1.000
_cell.length_c   1.000
_cell.angle_alpha   90.00
_cell.angle_beta   90.00
_cell.angle_gamma   90.00
#
_symmetry.space_group_name_H-M   'P 1'
#
loop_
_entity.id
_entity.type
_entity.pdbx_description
1 polymer ?
#
loop_
_entity_poly.entity_id
_entity_poly.type
_entity_poly.pdbx_seq_one_letter_code
_entity_poly.pdbx_strand_id
1 'polypeptide(L)'
;MIKLVAVALAILPWAAAQTTPDFTGVWELNPAKSKSSGEGPDRMRVKIEHQGSSFTLTFRVTARGEIQQETQKYTIGQESKTEMHGASMTSHAEWDGATLAVRSVAVFSGKELKLADRWSLSADGNTLTFSERHQFGTEPEAEDIHTFERRPADSWEPDAQPKLSEEVYKNIQIMKGVPAPRLRLVMNNLTRWLGVDCAHCHVMGEFEKDDKIPKQTARNMFKMVRALGQDYFPGSNPVTCWTCHRGQPKPQSLPPQ
;
A
#
# COMPACT_ATOMS: atom_id res chain seq x y z
N MET A 1 -15.05 -69.46 -33.60
CA MET A 1 -14.56 -68.08 -33.81
C MET A 1 -14.21 -67.50 -32.44
N ILE A 2 -12.94 -67.55 -32.05
CA ILE A 2 -12.46 -67.01 -30.76
C ILE A 2 -12.01 -65.57 -31.03
N LYS A 3 -12.75 -64.58 -30.51
CA LYS A 3 -12.35 -63.17 -30.59
C LYS A 3 -11.34 -62.90 -29.47
N LEU A 4 -10.08 -62.72 -29.82
CA LEU A 4 -9.08 -62.09 -28.94
C LEU A 4 -9.49 -60.64 -28.69
N VAL A 5 -9.71 -60.28 -27.43
CA VAL A 5 -9.84 -58.89 -26.99
C VAL A 5 -8.45 -58.43 -26.55
N ALA A 6 -7.85 -57.52 -27.33
CA ALA A 6 -6.61 -56.86 -26.97
C ALA A 6 -6.88 -55.82 -25.88
N VAL A 7 -6.27 -55.99 -24.70
CA VAL A 7 -6.28 -54.99 -23.63
C VAL A 7 -5.14 -54.01 -23.90
N ALA A 8 -5.47 -52.80 -24.33
CA ALA A 8 -4.52 -51.71 -24.44
C ALA A 8 -4.28 -51.10 -23.05
N LEU A 9 -3.08 -51.31 -22.48
CA LEU A 9 -2.63 -50.55 -21.31
C LEU A 9 -2.35 -49.11 -21.74
N ALA A 10 -3.24 -48.18 -21.36
CA ALA A 10 -2.98 -46.76 -21.46
C ALA A 10 -2.01 -46.36 -20.33
N ILE A 11 -0.75 -46.08 -20.69
CA ILE A 11 0.21 -45.42 -19.80
C ILE A 11 -0.22 -43.95 -19.73
N LEU A 12 -0.92 -43.56 -18.68
CA LEU A 12 -1.20 -42.15 -18.38
C LEU A 12 0.13 -41.49 -17.95
N PRO A 13 0.56 -40.40 -18.59
CA PRO A 13 1.70 -39.64 -18.09
C PRO A 13 1.33 -39.05 -16.73
N TRP A 14 2.15 -39.35 -15.72
CA TRP A 14 2.13 -38.63 -14.45
C TRP A 14 2.52 -37.18 -14.74
N ALA A 15 1.53 -36.30 -14.89
CA ALA A 15 1.73 -34.88 -14.67
C ALA A 15 2.03 -34.71 -13.18
N ALA A 16 3.31 -34.58 -12.82
CA ALA A 16 3.68 -34.17 -11.49
C ALA A 16 3.05 -32.79 -11.26
N ALA A 17 2.12 -32.70 -10.29
CA ALA A 17 1.58 -31.43 -9.86
C ALA A 17 2.75 -30.55 -9.42
N GLN A 18 2.99 -29.46 -10.13
CA GLN A 18 4.07 -28.54 -9.82
C GLN A 18 3.73 -27.84 -8.51
N THR A 19 4.35 -28.28 -7.41
CA THR A 19 4.13 -27.69 -6.09
C THR A 19 4.77 -26.31 -6.08
N THR A 20 3.95 -25.28 -5.98
CA THR A 20 4.42 -23.90 -5.82
C THR A 20 5.03 -23.73 -4.43
N PRO A 21 6.22 -23.09 -4.30
CA PRO A 21 6.84 -22.91 -3.00
C PRO A 21 5.96 -22.06 -2.06
N ASP A 22 6.05 -22.34 -0.76
CA ASP A 22 5.43 -21.48 0.25
C ASP A 22 6.40 -20.41 0.74
N PHE A 23 6.11 -19.16 0.36
CA PHE A 23 6.89 -17.99 0.72
C PHE A 23 6.57 -17.47 2.14
N THR A 24 5.56 -18.04 2.81
CA THR A 24 5.09 -17.56 4.11
C THR A 24 6.23 -17.48 5.12
N GLY A 25 6.36 -16.34 5.78
CA GLY A 25 7.40 -16.14 6.79
C GLY A 25 7.78 -14.69 7.01
N VAL A 26 8.71 -14.52 7.95
CA VAL A 26 9.36 -13.25 8.24
C VAL A 26 10.78 -13.31 7.68
N TRP A 27 11.15 -12.29 6.94
CA TRP A 27 12.39 -12.23 6.19
C TRP A 27 13.11 -10.93 6.50
N GLU A 28 14.43 -10.98 6.59
CA GLU A 28 15.26 -9.80 6.85
C GLU A 28 16.41 -9.73 5.85
N LEU A 29 16.62 -8.54 5.30
CA LEU A 29 17.61 -8.29 4.26
C LEU A 29 19.01 -8.64 4.78
N ASN A 30 19.75 -9.41 3.97
CA ASN A 30 21.17 -9.60 4.12
C ASN A 30 21.89 -8.66 3.13
N PRO A 31 22.37 -7.48 3.57
CA PRO A 31 23.02 -6.53 2.68
C PRO A 31 24.30 -7.08 2.06
N ALA A 32 25.02 -7.98 2.75
CA ALA A 32 26.27 -8.58 2.25
C ALA A 32 26.04 -9.56 1.08
N LYS A 33 24.83 -10.10 0.93
CA LYS A 33 24.44 -10.98 -0.19
C LYS A 33 23.61 -10.27 -1.25
N SER A 34 23.24 -9.01 -1.01
CA SER A 34 22.41 -8.21 -1.91
C SER A 34 23.26 -7.38 -2.88
N LYS A 35 22.66 -6.96 -3.99
CA LYS A 35 23.24 -6.09 -5.00
C LYS A 35 22.20 -5.06 -5.42
N SER A 36 22.33 -3.81 -4.96
CA SER A 36 21.40 -2.74 -5.31
C SER A 36 22.12 -1.54 -5.89
N SER A 37 21.41 -0.78 -6.71
CA SER A 37 21.83 0.50 -7.28
C SER A 37 21.73 1.60 -6.21
N GLY A 38 22.85 1.85 -5.51
CA GLY A 38 22.96 2.93 -4.53
C GLY A 38 23.03 2.46 -3.07
N GLU A 39 22.90 3.41 -2.15
CA GLU A 39 22.95 3.16 -0.71
C GLU A 39 21.63 2.54 -0.24
N GLY A 40 21.69 1.27 0.17
CA GLY A 40 20.52 0.55 0.68
C GLY A 40 20.05 1.10 2.05
N PRO A 41 18.86 0.67 2.52
CA PRO A 41 18.35 1.09 3.82
C PRO A 41 19.17 0.54 4.98
N ASP A 42 19.05 1.17 6.16
CA ASP A 42 19.67 0.70 7.40
C ASP A 42 19.18 -0.71 7.77
N ARG A 43 17.89 -0.98 7.52
CA ARG A 43 17.25 -2.28 7.74
C ARG A 43 16.07 -2.45 6.81
N MET A 44 15.89 -3.63 6.24
CA MET A 44 14.68 -3.99 5.50
C MET A 44 14.20 -5.37 5.94
N ARG A 45 12.90 -5.47 6.17
CA ARG A 45 12.21 -6.73 6.47
C ARG A 45 10.97 -6.88 5.60
N VAL A 46 10.60 -8.12 5.31
CA VAL A 46 9.33 -8.43 4.66
C VAL A 46 8.62 -9.56 5.40
N LYS A 47 7.34 -9.35 5.73
CA LYS A 47 6.44 -10.41 6.18
C LYS A 47 5.60 -10.85 4.99
N ILE A 48 5.68 -12.13 4.64
CA ILE A 48 4.89 -12.71 3.57
C ILE A 48 3.84 -13.64 4.16
N GLU A 49 2.59 -13.45 3.75
CA GLU A 49 1.48 -14.34 4.02
C GLU A 49 0.99 -14.87 2.65
N HIS A 50 1.14 -16.18 2.43
CA HIS A 50 0.80 -16.83 1.17
C HIS A 50 -0.26 -17.92 1.42
N GLN A 51 -1.43 -17.77 0.80
CA GLN A 51 -2.56 -18.68 0.96
C GLN A 51 -3.19 -18.97 -0.41
N GLY A 52 -2.93 -20.16 -0.95
CA GLY A 52 -3.44 -20.56 -2.27
C GLY A 52 -2.90 -19.65 -3.37
N SER A 53 -3.77 -18.85 -3.99
CA SER A 53 -3.39 -17.86 -5.01
C SER A 53 -3.18 -16.44 -4.46
N SER A 54 -3.37 -16.22 -3.16
CA SER A 54 -3.27 -14.90 -2.54
C SER A 54 -1.93 -14.70 -1.87
N PHE A 55 -1.33 -13.53 -2.10
CA PHE A 55 -0.11 -13.07 -1.48
C PHE A 55 -0.35 -11.72 -0.80
N THR A 56 0.07 -11.60 0.45
CA THR A 56 0.21 -10.32 1.15
C THR A 56 1.66 -10.15 1.58
N LEU A 57 2.33 -9.15 1.03
CA LEU A 57 3.72 -8.81 1.35
C LEU A 57 3.69 -7.50 2.13
N THR A 58 4.16 -7.52 3.37
CA THR A 58 4.31 -6.32 4.19
C THR A 58 5.78 -6.01 4.36
N PHE A 59 6.23 -4.95 3.69
CA PHE A 59 7.59 -4.43 3.77
C PHE A 59 7.70 -3.47 4.94
N ARG A 60 8.81 -3.57 5.67
CA ARG A 60 9.23 -2.58 6.67
C ARG A 60 10.66 -2.17 6.38
N VAL A 61 10.81 -0.92 5.98
CA VAL A 61 12.10 -0.31 5.64
C VAL A 61 12.45 0.71 6.71
N THR A 62 13.63 0.59 7.30
CA THR A 62 14.20 1.61 8.18
C THR A 62 15.30 2.30 7.42
N ALA A 63 15.18 3.61 7.25
CA ALA A 63 16.21 4.44 6.63
C ALA A 63 16.30 5.76 7.37
N ARG A 64 17.53 6.16 7.76
CA ARG A 64 17.81 7.41 8.48
C ARG A 64 17.00 7.53 9.78
N GLY A 65 16.79 6.39 10.45
CA GLY A 65 16.01 6.32 11.69
C GLY A 65 14.49 6.43 11.53
N GLU A 66 13.97 6.53 10.30
CA GLU A 66 12.53 6.49 10.03
C GLU A 66 12.11 5.10 9.56
N ILE A 67 11.00 4.61 10.11
CA ILE A 67 10.39 3.35 9.71
C ILE A 67 9.24 3.65 8.76
N GLN A 68 9.33 3.08 7.56
CA GLN A 68 8.26 3.06 6.57
C GLN A 68 7.72 1.64 6.45
N GLN A 69 6.39 1.51 6.42
CA GLN A 69 5.72 0.23 6.24
C GLN A 69 4.76 0.30 5.06
N GLU A 70 4.87 -0.65 4.13
CA GLU A 70 4.03 -0.76 2.95
C GLU A 70 3.49 -2.19 2.84
N THR A 71 2.22 -2.33 2.45
CA THR A 71 1.60 -3.63 2.22
C THR A 71 1.15 -3.74 0.77
N GLN A 72 1.67 -4.75 0.08
CA GLN A 72 1.31 -5.12 -1.28
C GLN A 72 0.47 -6.41 -1.24
N LYS A 73 -0.56 -6.46 -2.08
CA LYS A 73 -1.45 -7.62 -2.18
C LYS A 73 -1.57 -8.04 -3.63
N TYR A 74 -1.40 -9.33 -3.88
CA TYR A 74 -1.53 -9.92 -5.19
C TYR A 74 -2.44 -11.13 -5.14
N THR A 75 -3.17 -11.34 -6.23
CA THR A 75 -3.87 -12.59 -6.49
C THR A 75 -3.35 -13.12 -7.83
N ILE A 76 -2.83 -14.34 -7.84
CA ILE A 76 -2.25 -14.96 -9.04
C ILE A 76 -3.27 -14.98 -10.18
N GLY A 77 -2.84 -14.52 -11.37
CA GLY A 77 -3.67 -14.45 -12.58
C GLY A 77 -4.71 -13.33 -12.59
N GLN A 78 -4.70 -12.45 -11.59
CA GLN A 78 -5.57 -11.27 -11.54
C GLN A 78 -4.75 -9.98 -11.57
N GLU A 79 -5.29 -8.98 -12.26
CA GLU A 79 -4.75 -7.63 -12.22
C GLU A 79 -5.07 -6.97 -10.88
N SER A 80 -4.07 -6.30 -10.30
CA SER A 80 -4.20 -5.51 -9.08
C SER A 80 -3.91 -4.05 -9.39
N LYS A 81 -4.75 -3.12 -8.89
CA LYS A 81 -4.54 -1.67 -9.01
C LYS A 81 -4.25 -1.08 -7.64
N THR A 82 -3.12 -0.39 -7.53
CA THR A 82 -2.64 0.23 -6.30
C THR A 82 -2.09 1.63 -6.60
N GLU A 83 -1.62 2.33 -5.58
CA GLU A 83 -0.87 3.56 -5.74
C GLU A 83 0.54 3.39 -5.17
N MET A 84 1.54 3.87 -5.88
CA MET A 84 2.94 3.94 -5.45
C MET A 84 3.33 5.41 -5.33
N HIS A 85 3.60 5.89 -4.12
CA HIS A 85 3.91 7.31 -3.86
C HIS A 85 2.89 8.31 -4.45
N GLY A 86 1.62 7.90 -4.55
CA GLY A 86 0.54 8.69 -5.15
C GLY A 86 0.42 8.60 -6.68
N ALA A 87 1.28 7.82 -7.36
CA ALA A 87 1.11 7.44 -8.75
C ALA A 87 0.27 6.15 -8.86
N SER A 88 -0.63 6.09 -9.84
CA SER A 88 -1.35 4.84 -10.12
C SER A 88 -0.40 3.76 -10.60
N MET A 89 -0.51 2.56 -10.02
CA MET A 89 0.25 1.38 -10.40
C MET A 89 -0.70 0.21 -10.72
N THR A 90 -0.44 -0.46 -11.84
CA THR A 90 -1.10 -1.69 -12.23
C THR A 90 -0.10 -2.84 -12.14
N SER A 91 -0.49 -3.94 -11.52
CA SER A 91 0.37 -5.12 -11.31
C SER A 91 -0.33 -6.40 -11.75
N HIS A 92 0.44 -7.36 -12.27
CA HIS A 92 -0.01 -8.71 -12.57
C HIS A 92 1.00 -9.74 -12.06
N ALA A 93 0.54 -10.65 -11.20
CA ALA A 93 1.35 -11.69 -10.60
C ALA A 93 1.04 -13.06 -11.23
N GLU A 94 2.08 -13.81 -11.55
CA GLU A 94 1.99 -15.16 -12.09
C GLU A 94 3.14 -16.05 -11.62
N TRP A 95 2.94 -17.36 -11.73
CA TRP A 95 4.00 -18.33 -11.50
C TRP A 95 4.80 -18.54 -12.77
N ASP A 96 6.13 -18.45 -12.64
CA ASP A 96 7.10 -18.90 -13.63
C ASP A 96 7.92 -20.03 -13.01
N GLY A 97 7.41 -21.26 -13.19
CA GLY A 97 7.89 -22.43 -12.48
C GLY A 97 7.71 -22.28 -10.96
N ALA A 98 8.83 -22.29 -10.22
CA ALA A 98 8.85 -22.07 -8.77
C ALA A 98 9.06 -20.59 -8.37
N THR A 99 9.16 -19.68 -9.35
CA THR A 99 9.36 -18.25 -9.13
C THR A 99 8.03 -17.53 -9.20
N LEU A 100 7.75 -16.66 -8.23
CA LEU A 100 6.66 -15.69 -8.34
C LEU A 100 7.16 -14.50 -9.17
N ALA A 101 6.58 -14.30 -10.35
CA ALA A 101 6.88 -13.18 -11.23
C ALA A 101 5.77 -12.12 -11.11
N VAL A 102 6.13 -10.87 -10.84
CA VAL A 102 5.18 -9.75 -10.79
C VAL A 102 5.63 -8.70 -11.80
N ARG A 103 4.76 -8.37 -12.75
CA ARG A 103 4.97 -7.24 -13.66
C ARG A 103 4.14 -6.07 -13.18
N SER A 104 4.77 -4.92 -12.97
CA SER A 104 4.07 -3.70 -12.56
C SER A 104 4.41 -2.53 -13.46
N VAL A 105 3.45 -1.64 -13.68
CA VAL A 105 3.64 -0.37 -14.37
C VAL A 105 3.03 0.74 -13.54
N ALA A 106 3.87 1.68 -13.11
CA ALA A 106 3.46 2.91 -12.43
C ALA A 106 3.68 4.12 -13.35
N VAL A 107 2.82 5.14 -13.27
CA VAL A 107 2.93 6.35 -14.12
C VAL A 107 3.21 7.58 -13.27
N PHE A 108 4.42 8.11 -13.38
CA PHE A 108 4.87 9.32 -12.69
C PHE A 108 4.99 10.47 -13.68
N SER A 109 4.19 11.53 -13.52
CA SER A 109 4.26 12.73 -14.36
C SER A 109 4.25 12.44 -15.87
N GLY A 110 3.47 11.44 -16.30
CA GLY A 110 3.35 11.02 -17.69
C GLY A 110 4.46 10.09 -18.21
N LYS A 111 5.42 9.69 -17.36
CA LYS A 111 6.45 8.68 -17.67
C LYS A 111 6.14 7.37 -16.96
N GLU A 112 6.37 6.26 -17.65
CA GLU A 112 6.18 4.92 -17.08
C GLU A 112 7.43 4.50 -16.28
N LEU A 113 7.20 3.94 -15.10
CA LEU A 113 8.14 3.07 -14.39
C LEU A 113 7.67 1.63 -14.60
N LYS A 114 8.45 0.84 -15.32
CA LYS A 114 8.20 -0.59 -15.52
C LYS A 114 9.02 -1.36 -14.51
N LEU A 115 8.37 -2.29 -13.81
CA LEU A 115 8.97 -3.17 -12.82
C LEU A 115 8.70 -4.62 -13.23
N ALA A 116 9.74 -5.44 -13.18
CA ALA A 116 9.69 -6.87 -13.44
C ALA A 116 10.34 -7.60 -12.26
N ASP A 117 9.50 -7.93 -11.30
CA ASP A 117 9.86 -8.52 -10.01
C ASP A 117 9.89 -10.04 -10.11
N ARG A 118 10.88 -10.66 -9.48
CA ARG A 118 11.02 -12.11 -9.39
C ARG A 118 11.40 -12.52 -7.99
N TRP A 119 10.53 -13.33 -7.37
CA TRP A 119 10.70 -13.87 -6.03
C TRP A 119 10.97 -15.37 -6.11
N SER A 120 12.09 -15.79 -5.52
CA SER A 120 12.48 -17.20 -5.47
C SER A 120 12.88 -17.61 -4.06
N LEU A 121 12.63 -18.87 -3.72
CA LEU A 121 12.96 -19.44 -2.43
C LEU A 121 13.99 -20.55 -2.60
N SER A 122 15.01 -20.56 -1.75
CA SER A 122 16.00 -21.64 -1.72
C SER A 122 15.38 -22.98 -1.34
N ALA A 123 16.01 -24.08 -1.74
CA ALA A 123 15.50 -25.43 -1.48
C ALA A 123 15.39 -25.77 0.02
N ASP A 124 16.24 -25.19 0.86
CA ASP A 124 16.18 -25.32 2.32
C ASP A 124 15.14 -24.39 2.97
N GLY A 125 14.47 -23.55 2.17
CA GLY A 125 13.47 -22.61 2.61
C GLY A 125 14.01 -21.43 3.41
N ASN A 126 15.33 -21.26 3.59
CA ASN A 126 15.89 -20.24 4.50
C ASN A 126 16.35 -18.95 3.82
N THR A 127 16.42 -18.94 2.49
CA THR A 127 16.83 -17.78 1.71
C THR A 127 15.75 -17.40 0.72
N LEU A 128 15.31 -16.15 0.80
CA LEU A 128 14.39 -15.55 -0.16
C LEU A 128 15.18 -14.57 -1.02
N THR A 129 15.06 -14.68 -2.33
CA THR A 129 15.69 -13.74 -3.27
C THR A 129 14.61 -13.00 -4.04
N PHE A 130 14.72 -11.67 -4.02
CA PHE A 130 13.90 -10.74 -4.78
C PHE A 130 14.81 -10.02 -5.78
N SER A 131 14.63 -10.30 -7.08
CA SER A 131 15.22 -9.51 -8.16
C SER A 131 14.16 -8.57 -8.70
N GLU A 132 14.47 -7.29 -8.75
CA GLU A 132 13.66 -6.25 -9.37
C GLU A 132 14.44 -5.72 -10.57
N ARG A 133 13.90 -5.92 -11.78
CA ARG A 133 14.36 -5.18 -12.94
C ARG A 133 13.45 -3.99 -13.16
N HIS A 134 14.03 -2.81 -13.28
CA HIS A 134 13.28 -1.58 -13.41
C HIS A 134 13.78 -0.70 -14.54
N GLN A 135 12.85 0.01 -15.16
CA GLN A 135 13.13 1.00 -16.20
C GLN A 135 12.18 2.20 -16.06
N PHE A 136 12.75 3.40 -15.89
CA PHE A 136 11.98 4.64 -15.88
C PHE A 136 12.06 5.36 -17.23
N GLY A 137 10.92 5.53 -17.90
CA GLY A 137 10.84 6.15 -19.22
C GLY A 137 11.74 5.45 -20.24
N THR A 138 12.77 6.15 -20.70
CA THR A 138 13.77 5.65 -21.67
C THR A 138 15.16 5.50 -21.05
N GLU A 139 15.27 5.57 -19.73
CA GLU A 139 16.53 5.36 -19.02
C GLU A 139 16.99 3.89 -19.22
N PRO A 140 18.30 3.59 -19.10
CA PRO A 140 18.77 2.22 -19.14
C PRO A 140 18.07 1.36 -18.08
N GLU A 141 17.71 0.13 -18.44
CA GLU A 141 17.21 -0.85 -17.46
C GLU A 141 18.31 -1.13 -16.43
N ALA A 142 17.91 -1.18 -15.16
CA ALA A 142 18.75 -1.59 -14.05
C ALA A 142 18.12 -2.77 -13.31
N GLU A 143 18.94 -3.49 -12.56
CA GLU A 143 18.52 -4.63 -11.77
C GLU A 143 19.05 -4.51 -10.34
N ASP A 144 18.14 -4.65 -9.38
CA ASP A 144 18.45 -4.77 -7.97
C ASP A 144 18.10 -6.17 -7.49
N ILE A 145 18.99 -6.78 -6.71
CA ILE A 145 18.84 -8.11 -6.13
C ILE A 145 18.93 -7.98 -4.61
N HIS A 146 17.81 -8.24 -3.95
CA HIS A 146 17.72 -8.30 -2.50
C HIS A 146 17.68 -9.77 -2.05
N THR A 147 18.65 -10.16 -1.22
CA THR A 147 18.67 -11.46 -0.58
C THR A 147 18.24 -11.32 0.87
N PHE A 148 17.24 -12.07 1.28
CA PHE A 148 16.72 -12.09 2.64
C PHE A 148 16.96 -13.44 3.30
N GLU A 149 17.18 -13.40 4.61
CA GLU A 149 17.28 -14.58 5.45
C GLU A 149 15.99 -14.75 6.25
N ARG A 150 15.54 -16.00 6.38
CA ARG A 150 14.37 -16.32 7.21
C ARG A 150 14.66 -15.98 8.67
N ARG A 151 13.67 -15.40 9.32
CA ARG A 151 13.66 -15.10 10.76
C ARG A 151 12.53 -15.88 11.45
N PRO A 152 12.60 -16.07 12.78
CA PRO A 152 11.50 -16.65 13.55
C PRO A 152 10.17 -15.93 13.28
N ALA A 153 9.06 -16.65 13.22
CA ALA A 153 7.77 -16.07 12.84
C ALA A 153 7.28 -14.99 13.83
N ASP A 154 7.61 -15.15 15.11
CA ASP A 154 7.32 -14.22 16.21
C ASP A 154 8.29 -13.02 16.26
N SER A 155 9.32 -13.00 15.41
CA SER A 155 10.28 -11.90 15.37
C SER A 155 9.74 -10.66 14.65
N TRP A 156 8.57 -10.70 14.00
CA TRP A 156 7.95 -9.52 13.39
C TRP A 156 7.48 -8.57 14.50
N GLU A 157 8.09 -7.38 14.62
CA GLU A 157 7.60 -6.41 15.60
C GLU A 157 6.18 -5.95 15.20
N PRO A 158 5.32 -5.56 16.15
CA PRO A 158 4.00 -5.03 15.84
C PRO A 158 4.06 -3.98 14.74
N ASP A 159 3.06 -3.96 13.86
CA ASP A 159 2.98 -3.00 12.77
C ASP A 159 3.30 -1.60 13.25
N ALA A 160 4.27 -0.95 12.58
CA ALA A 160 4.70 0.38 12.95
C ALA A 160 3.49 1.30 12.85
N GLN A 161 2.92 1.67 14.00
CA GLN A 161 1.78 2.56 14.01
C GLN A 161 2.27 3.89 13.42
N PRO A 162 1.62 4.39 12.35
CA PRO A 162 1.99 5.68 11.80
C PRO A 162 1.94 6.71 12.93
N LYS A 163 3.00 7.54 13.03
CA LYS A 163 3.07 8.62 14.02
C LYS A 163 1.77 9.40 14.03
N LEU A 164 1.31 9.76 15.21
CA LEU A 164 0.07 10.52 15.36
C LEU A 164 0.25 11.93 14.80
N SER A 165 -0.85 12.54 14.37
CA SER A 165 -0.83 13.84 13.70
C SER A 165 -0.16 14.93 14.53
N GLU A 166 -0.34 14.91 15.85
CA GLU A 166 0.27 15.84 16.80
C GLU A 166 1.77 15.61 17.03
N GLU A 167 2.30 14.44 16.68
CA GLU A 167 3.73 14.15 16.76
C GLU A 167 4.49 14.65 15.51
N VAL A 168 3.79 14.77 14.37
CA VAL A 168 4.37 15.16 13.08
C VAL A 168 4.07 16.63 12.75
N TYR A 169 2.86 17.10 13.05
CA TYR A 169 2.38 18.43 12.65
C TYR A 169 2.16 19.34 13.86
N LYS A 170 2.45 20.63 13.66
CA LYS A 170 2.23 21.66 14.67
C LYS A 170 0.76 22.08 14.75
N ASN A 171 0.32 22.44 15.96
CA ASN A 171 -1.01 23.00 16.24
C ASN A 171 -2.21 22.12 15.79
N ILE A 172 -2.10 20.80 15.97
CA ILE A 172 -3.24 19.89 15.81
C ILE A 172 -4.16 19.97 17.04
N GLN A 173 -5.39 20.45 16.82
CA GLN A 173 -6.37 20.66 17.91
C GLN A 173 -7.54 19.66 17.89
N ILE A 174 -8.04 19.31 16.69
CA ILE A 174 -9.24 18.47 16.53
C ILE A 174 -8.90 17.00 16.23
N MET A 175 -7.93 16.77 15.35
CA MET A 175 -7.55 15.44 14.85
C MET A 175 -6.33 14.87 15.59
N LYS A 176 -6.29 15.03 16.91
CA LYS A 176 -5.29 14.35 17.75
C LYS A 176 -5.55 12.84 17.78
N GLY A 177 -4.50 12.03 17.89
CA GLY A 177 -4.60 10.57 17.85
C GLY A 177 -4.91 9.99 16.46
N VAL A 178 -4.98 10.83 15.42
CA VAL A 178 -5.18 10.38 14.04
C VAL A 178 -3.81 10.13 13.41
N PRO A 179 -3.58 9.00 12.71
CA PRO A 179 -2.38 8.79 11.91
C PRO A 179 -2.05 9.98 10.99
N ALA A 180 -0.80 10.46 11.01
CA ALA A 180 -0.39 11.61 10.22
C ALA A 180 -0.74 11.50 8.71
N PRO A 181 -0.56 10.35 8.03
CA PRO A 181 -0.98 10.21 6.62
C PRO A 181 -2.49 10.39 6.40
N ARG A 182 -3.31 10.02 7.39
CA ARG A 182 -4.77 10.15 7.32
C ARG A 182 -5.22 11.61 7.41
N LEU A 183 -4.46 12.46 8.10
CA LEU A 183 -4.77 13.89 8.17
C LEU A 183 -4.78 14.53 6.78
N ARG A 184 -3.77 14.24 5.95
CA ARG A 184 -3.68 14.77 4.57
C ARG A 184 -4.86 14.32 3.72
N LEU A 185 -5.28 13.05 3.85
CA LEU A 185 -6.47 12.53 3.15
C LEU A 185 -7.75 13.26 3.55
N VAL A 186 -7.93 13.56 4.85
CA VAL A 186 -9.08 14.35 5.31
C VAL A 186 -9.07 15.75 4.69
N MET A 187 -7.92 16.41 4.63
CA MET A 187 -7.82 17.75 4.02
C MET A 187 -8.16 17.73 2.52
N ASN A 188 -7.69 16.73 1.78
CA ASN A 188 -8.03 16.56 0.36
C ASN A 188 -9.53 16.28 0.14
N ASN A 189 -10.19 15.60 1.08
CA ASN A 189 -11.64 15.41 0.98
C ASN A 189 -12.40 16.71 1.26
N LEU A 190 -11.92 17.56 2.18
CA LEU A 190 -12.54 18.85 2.46
C LEU A 190 -12.51 19.78 1.24
N THR A 191 -11.42 19.83 0.49
CA THR A 191 -11.35 20.66 -0.73
C THR A 191 -12.45 20.28 -1.72
N ARG A 192 -12.67 18.98 -1.91
CA ARG A 192 -13.75 18.46 -2.75
C ARG A 192 -15.14 18.71 -2.16
N TRP A 193 -15.33 18.53 -0.86
CA TRP A 193 -16.65 18.66 -0.23
C TRP A 193 -17.13 20.11 -0.11
N LEU A 194 -16.21 21.05 0.03
CA LEU A 194 -16.49 22.47 0.15
C LEU A 194 -16.27 23.23 -1.17
N GLY A 195 -15.69 22.60 -2.21
CA GLY A 195 -15.41 23.26 -3.48
C GLY A 195 -14.37 24.39 -3.35
N VAL A 196 -13.36 24.19 -2.50
CA VAL A 196 -12.31 25.18 -2.21
C VAL A 196 -10.94 24.56 -2.31
N ASP A 197 -9.89 25.38 -2.37
CA ASP A 197 -8.50 24.94 -2.30
C ASP A 197 -7.92 25.01 -0.87
N CYS A 198 -6.66 24.60 -0.72
CA CYS A 198 -5.93 24.64 0.54
C CYS A 198 -5.81 26.07 1.11
N ALA A 199 -5.62 27.06 0.23
CA ALA A 199 -5.41 28.45 0.60
C ALA A 199 -6.69 29.11 1.12
N HIS A 200 -7.87 28.54 0.90
CA HIS A 200 -9.09 29.01 1.55
C HIS A 200 -8.99 28.98 3.08
N CYS A 201 -8.42 27.89 3.63
CA CYS A 201 -8.29 27.70 5.07
C CYS A 201 -6.87 27.94 5.60
N HIS A 202 -5.83 27.67 4.82
CA HIS A 202 -4.45 27.70 5.31
C HIS A 202 -3.64 28.90 4.78
N VAL A 203 -2.64 29.29 5.56
CA VAL A 203 -1.51 30.10 5.07
C VAL A 203 -0.54 29.12 4.41
N MET A 204 -0.28 29.28 3.12
CA MET A 204 0.54 28.33 2.36
C MET A 204 1.99 28.38 2.86
N GLY A 205 2.58 27.22 3.16
CA GLY A 205 3.90 27.10 3.78
C GLY A 205 3.89 27.17 5.30
N GLU A 206 2.80 27.63 5.92
CA GLU A 206 2.65 27.80 7.38
C GLU A 206 1.28 27.24 7.83
N PHE A 207 1.05 25.95 7.55
CA PHE A 207 -0.23 25.27 7.73
C PHE A 207 -0.75 25.27 9.18
N GLU A 208 0.13 25.47 10.15
CA GLU A 208 -0.16 25.54 11.58
C GLU A 208 -0.83 26.87 11.99
N LYS A 209 -0.65 27.95 11.23
CA LYS A 209 -1.19 29.28 11.56
C LYS A 209 -2.70 29.33 11.51
N ASP A 210 -3.29 30.10 12.42
CA ASP A 210 -4.74 30.23 12.58
C ASP A 210 -5.29 31.59 12.11
N ASP A 211 -4.49 32.31 11.32
CA ASP A 211 -4.76 33.66 10.82
C ASP A 211 -6.03 33.73 9.94
N LYS A 212 -6.44 32.61 9.35
CA LYS A 212 -7.61 32.52 8.49
C LYS A 212 -8.84 32.03 9.24
N ILE A 213 -9.85 32.90 9.32
CA ILE A 213 -11.17 32.61 9.92
C ILE A 213 -11.77 31.28 9.41
N PRO A 214 -11.74 30.94 8.11
CA PRO A 214 -12.27 29.66 7.63
C PRO A 214 -11.69 28.42 8.33
N LYS A 215 -10.41 28.44 8.75
CA LYS A 215 -9.80 27.32 9.50
C LYS A 215 -10.42 27.16 10.88
N GLN A 216 -10.65 28.27 11.58
CA GLN A 216 -11.28 28.27 12.90
C GLN A 216 -12.73 27.78 12.80
N THR A 217 -13.47 28.27 11.79
CA THR A 217 -14.82 27.80 11.48
C THR A 217 -14.85 26.30 11.19
N ALA A 218 -13.92 25.80 10.35
CA ALA A 218 -13.83 24.38 10.03
C ALA A 218 -13.61 23.52 11.29
N ARG A 219 -12.79 23.97 12.25
CA ARG A 219 -12.62 23.26 13.54
C ARG A 219 -13.92 23.15 14.32
N ASN A 220 -14.73 24.21 14.35
CA ASN A 220 -16.04 24.17 14.99
C ASN A 220 -16.99 23.23 14.25
N MET A 221 -16.96 23.22 12.91
CA MET A 221 -17.77 22.29 12.11
C MET A 221 -17.39 20.83 12.36
N PHE A 222 -16.10 20.51 12.54
CA PHE A 222 -15.69 19.16 12.93
C PHE A 222 -16.25 18.75 14.29
N LYS A 223 -16.25 19.66 15.28
CA LYS A 223 -16.87 19.39 16.60
C LYS A 223 -18.36 19.10 16.44
N MET A 224 -19.06 19.91 15.64
CA MET A 224 -20.49 19.74 15.37
C MET A 224 -20.79 18.39 14.71
N VAL A 225 -20.09 18.05 13.62
CA VAL A 225 -20.32 16.77 12.91
C VAL A 225 -19.99 15.58 13.80
N ARG A 226 -18.92 15.65 14.61
CA ARG A 226 -18.59 14.59 15.56
C ARG A 226 -19.68 14.42 16.61
N ALA A 227 -20.18 15.51 17.18
CA ALA A 227 -21.29 15.47 18.13
C ALA A 227 -22.56 14.88 17.48
N LEU A 228 -22.91 15.32 16.27
CA LEU A 228 -24.05 14.77 15.52
C LEU A 228 -23.94 13.24 15.34
N GLY A 229 -22.77 12.75 14.93
CA GLY A 229 -22.53 11.32 14.78
C GLY A 229 -22.63 10.56 16.10
N GLN A 230 -22.05 11.10 17.18
CA GLN A 230 -22.04 10.45 18.49
C GLN A 230 -23.42 10.43 19.15
N ASP A 231 -24.13 11.56 19.11
CA ASP A 231 -25.36 11.76 19.88
C ASP A 231 -26.59 11.18 19.16
N TYR A 232 -26.60 11.19 17.82
CA TYR A 232 -27.79 10.82 17.03
C TYR A 232 -27.60 9.57 16.16
N PHE A 233 -26.36 9.15 15.89
CA PHE A 233 -26.07 8.02 15.01
C PHE A 233 -25.04 7.05 15.64
N PRO A 234 -25.30 6.48 16.82
CA PRO A 234 -24.34 5.55 17.42
C PRO A 234 -24.07 4.36 16.49
N GLY A 235 -22.79 4.09 16.20
CA GLY A 235 -22.36 2.98 15.34
C GLY A 235 -22.39 3.25 13.83
N SER A 236 -22.89 4.40 13.38
CA SER A 236 -22.82 4.83 11.97
C SER A 236 -22.54 6.33 11.90
N ASN A 237 -21.65 6.82 11.04
CA ASN A 237 -21.43 8.28 10.92
C ASN A 237 -21.90 8.79 9.55
N PRO A 238 -23.21 8.83 9.29
CA PRO A 238 -23.75 9.14 7.96
C PRO A 238 -23.64 10.64 7.62
N VAL A 239 -23.53 11.51 8.63
CA VAL A 239 -23.42 12.96 8.42
C VAL A 239 -21.96 13.32 8.15
N THR A 240 -21.72 13.88 6.97
CA THR A 240 -20.40 14.37 6.55
C THR A 240 -20.49 15.83 6.12
N CYS A 241 -19.35 16.46 5.84
CA CYS A 241 -19.33 17.83 5.31
C CYS A 241 -20.12 17.92 3.99
N TRP A 242 -20.07 16.87 3.16
CA TRP A 242 -20.80 16.80 1.89
C TRP A 242 -22.32 16.91 2.08
N THR A 243 -22.87 16.32 3.15
CA THR A 243 -24.31 16.30 3.43
C THR A 243 -24.93 17.70 3.36
N CYS A 244 -24.21 18.71 3.87
CA CYS A 244 -24.64 20.10 3.89
C CYS A 244 -23.96 20.97 2.81
N HIS A 245 -22.65 20.84 2.62
CA HIS A 245 -21.89 21.75 1.74
C HIS A 245 -22.08 21.46 0.25
N ARG A 246 -22.22 20.19 -0.14
CA ARG A 246 -22.46 19.75 -1.53
C ARG A 246 -21.56 20.42 -2.58
N GLY A 247 -20.27 20.60 -2.25
CA GLY A 247 -19.29 21.22 -3.13
C GLY A 247 -19.27 22.75 -3.10
N GLN A 248 -19.87 23.38 -2.08
CA GLN A 248 -19.88 24.83 -1.90
C GLN A 248 -19.35 25.21 -0.50
N PRO A 249 -18.62 26.34 -0.37
CA PRO A 249 -18.02 26.74 0.91
C PRO A 249 -19.06 27.13 1.96
N LYS A 250 -20.27 27.49 1.50
CA LYS A 250 -21.42 27.77 2.34
C LYS A 250 -22.57 26.83 1.95
N PRO A 251 -23.22 26.16 2.91
CA PRO A 251 -24.45 25.43 2.64
C PRO A 251 -25.52 26.36 2.05
N GLN A 252 -26.39 25.79 1.22
CA GLN A 252 -27.51 26.54 0.65
C GLN A 252 -28.46 26.99 1.76
N SER A 253 -28.81 28.28 1.78
CA SER A 253 -29.85 28.81 2.67
C SER A 253 -31.23 28.42 2.18
N LEU A 254 -32.21 28.44 3.09
CA LEU A 254 -33.61 28.34 2.70
C LEU A 254 -33.95 29.43 1.66
N PRO A 255 -34.79 29.12 0.66
CA PRO A 255 -35.32 30.13 -0.24
C PRO A 255 -35.98 31.26 0.55
N PRO A 256 -35.94 32.51 0.04
CA PRO A 256 -36.72 33.60 0.61
C PRO A 256 -38.18 33.17 0.74
N GLN A 257 -38.78 33.43 1.91
CA GLN A 257 -40.20 33.16 2.18
C GLN A 257 -41.06 34.34 1.74
#